data_AF-A0AAU6HC76-F1
#
_entry.id   AF-A0AAU6HC76-F1
#
_cell.length_a   1.000
_cell.length_b   1.000
_cell.length_c   1.000
_cell.angle_alpha   90.00
_cell.angle_beta   90.00
_cell.angle_gamma   90.00
#
_symmetry.space_group_name_H-M   'P 1'
#
loop_
_entity.id
_entity.type
_entity.pdbx_description
1 polymer ?
#
loop_
_entity_poly.entity_id
_entity_poly.type
_entity_poly.pdbx_seq_one_letter_code
_entity_poly.pdbx_strand_id
1 'polypeptide(L)'
;MTADSPHRAPPDRQCTAICPGRDGKPATRCQGWKKKGIDLCPVHAGTAPNIRKDLPEDRQCTATSNKGGRCTQWALKGQTVCKYHGGNAPQAKRAAERRLAEAAVEKAAHRTLARIGAKPVDNPLTALAELAGEVLAFKEILAERVNELEEIRYQGAAGEQIRAEIVLYERAMDRAGNLLATIAKLNIDERLAAISERQADAVIAAIEAALSHAGVTGQQAADAKQVAAKRLRAVR
;
A
#
# COMPACT_ATOMS: atom_id res chain seq x y z
N MET A 1 12.67 10.58 52.76
CA MET A 1 13.84 10.88 51.92
C MET A 1 14.81 9.71 52.05
N THR A 2 14.65 8.66 51.25
CA THR A 2 15.51 7.48 51.30
C THR A 2 16.71 7.70 50.37
N ALA A 3 17.91 7.54 50.94
CA ALA A 3 19.20 7.76 50.31
C ALA A 3 19.32 7.07 48.94
N ASP A 4 19.60 7.87 47.91
CA ASP A 4 19.95 7.39 46.57
C ASP A 4 21.36 6.80 46.64
N SER A 5 21.46 5.47 46.64
CA SER A 5 22.74 4.77 46.65
C SER A 5 23.41 4.96 45.28
N PRO A 6 24.66 5.46 45.20
CA PRO A 6 25.29 5.94 43.95
C PRO A 6 25.51 4.87 42.88
N HIS A 7 25.16 3.62 43.15
CA HIS A 7 25.29 2.49 42.24
C HIS A 7 23.98 2.12 41.51
N ARG A 8 22.85 2.75 41.85
CA ARG A 8 21.55 2.46 41.24
C ARG A 8 21.34 3.30 39.98
N ALA A 9 21.09 2.65 38.83
CA ALA A 9 20.79 3.37 37.60
C ALA A 9 19.39 4.05 37.68
N PRO A 10 19.17 5.20 37.02
CA PRO A 10 17.83 5.77 36.85
C PRO A 10 16.87 4.83 36.09
N PRO A 11 15.54 4.85 36.34
CA PRO A 11 14.60 3.90 35.77
C PRO A 11 14.61 3.76 34.23
N ASP A 12 14.88 4.85 33.49
CA ASP A 12 14.99 4.88 32.02
C ASP A 12 16.30 4.24 31.50
N ARG A 13 17.30 4.12 32.37
CA ARG A 13 18.64 3.55 32.11
C ARG A 13 18.88 2.23 32.82
N GLN A 14 17.88 1.70 33.52
CA GLN A 14 17.92 0.39 34.15
C GLN A 14 17.71 -0.74 33.14
N CYS A 15 18.44 -1.82 33.39
CA CYS A 15 18.22 -3.12 32.76
C CYS A 15 16.74 -3.54 32.80
N THR A 16 16.24 -4.15 31.73
CA THR A 16 14.87 -4.67 31.64
C THR A 16 14.72 -6.09 32.18
N ALA A 17 15.82 -6.79 32.50
CA ALA A 17 15.76 -8.13 33.06
C ALA A 17 15.08 -8.16 34.44
N ILE A 18 14.30 -9.21 34.69
CA ILE A 18 13.66 -9.49 35.97
C ILE A 18 14.52 -10.49 36.72
N CYS A 19 15.05 -10.09 37.88
CA CYS A 19 15.77 -10.99 38.77
C CYS A 19 14.75 -11.77 39.62
N PRO A 20 14.86 -13.11 39.73
CA PRO A 20 14.01 -13.89 40.59
C PRO A 20 14.23 -13.49 42.05
N GLY A 21 13.14 -13.35 42.81
CA GLY A 21 13.23 -13.10 44.25
C GLY A 21 13.65 -14.37 44.99
N ARG A 22 14.36 -14.20 46.11
CA ARG A 22 14.75 -15.30 47.02
C ARG A 22 14.01 -15.15 48.34
N ASP A 23 13.77 -16.26 49.04
CA ASP A 23 13.18 -16.28 50.39
C ASP A 23 11.80 -15.63 50.47
N GLY A 24 10.90 -16.00 49.55
CA GLY A 24 9.53 -15.50 49.50
C GLY A 24 9.37 -14.06 49.00
N LYS A 25 10.46 -13.39 48.60
CA LYS A 25 10.41 -12.04 48.03
C LYS A 25 9.95 -12.09 46.56
N PRO A 26 9.21 -11.07 46.08
CA PRO A 26 8.80 -10.99 44.70
C PRO A 26 10.01 -10.79 43.77
N ALA A 27 9.88 -11.26 42.54
CA ALA A 27 10.85 -10.97 41.50
C ALA A 27 10.90 -9.45 41.25
N THR A 28 12.09 -8.89 41.07
CA THR A 28 12.27 -7.44 40.92
C THR A 28 13.10 -7.11 39.69
N ARG A 29 12.87 -5.93 39.13
CA ARG A 29 13.63 -5.45 37.97
C ARG A 29 15.09 -5.21 38.35
N CYS A 30 16.00 -5.65 37.48
CA CYS A 30 17.42 -5.45 37.65
C CYS A 30 17.76 -3.96 37.70
N GLN A 31 18.47 -3.54 38.74
CA GLN A 31 18.80 -2.14 38.98
C GLN A 31 20.14 -1.70 38.33
N GLY A 32 20.79 -2.61 37.60
CA GLY A 32 22.05 -2.35 36.92
C GLY A 32 21.87 -1.48 35.68
N TRP A 33 22.94 -0.77 35.31
CA TRP A 33 23.00 0.10 34.13
C TRP A 33 22.90 -0.72 32.83
N LYS A 34 21.98 -0.36 31.93
CA LYS A 34 21.88 -0.98 30.60
C LYS A 34 23.04 -0.56 29.70
N LYS A 35 23.54 -1.47 28.85
CA LYS A 35 24.60 -1.16 27.87
C LYS A 35 24.05 -0.29 26.73
N LYS A 36 24.90 0.51 26.09
CA LYS A 36 24.49 1.32 24.93
C LYS A 36 24.08 0.41 23.77
N GLY A 37 22.83 0.53 23.32
CA GLY A 37 22.27 -0.21 22.17
C GLY A 37 21.58 -1.54 22.50
N ILE A 38 21.52 -1.94 23.78
CA ILE A 38 20.74 -3.09 24.26
C ILE A 38 20.09 -2.77 25.61
N ASP A 39 18.92 -3.31 25.92
CA ASP A 39 18.21 -2.97 27.17
C ASP A 39 18.66 -3.77 28.41
N LEU A 40 19.83 -4.40 28.35
CA LEU A 40 20.36 -5.31 29.39
C LEU A 40 21.69 -4.81 29.97
N CYS A 41 21.92 -5.05 31.26
CA CYS A 41 23.19 -4.74 31.94
C CYS A 41 24.27 -5.79 31.60
N PRO A 42 25.57 -5.57 31.89
CA PRO A 42 26.63 -6.51 31.55
C PRO A 42 26.41 -7.95 32.02
N VAL A 43 25.80 -8.14 33.20
CA VAL A 43 25.48 -9.46 33.78
C VAL A 43 24.37 -10.17 33.00
N HIS A 44 23.32 -9.46 32.61
CA HIS A 44 22.19 -10.01 31.83
C HIS A 44 22.39 -9.91 30.31
N ALA A 45 23.41 -9.19 29.85
CA ALA A 45 23.72 -9.06 28.42
C ALA A 45 24.32 -10.36 27.86
N GLY A 46 24.92 -11.21 28.70
CA GLY A 46 25.38 -12.55 28.30
C GLY A 46 24.25 -13.51 27.95
N THR A 47 23.02 -13.24 28.42
CA THR A 47 21.80 -13.97 28.07
C THR A 47 21.00 -13.31 26.94
N ALA A 48 21.45 -12.17 26.43
CA ALA A 48 20.83 -11.54 25.28
C ALA A 48 21.08 -12.40 24.01
N PRO A 49 20.08 -12.56 23.13
CA PRO A 49 20.32 -13.20 21.84
C PRO A 49 21.46 -12.49 21.11
N ASN A 50 22.39 -13.27 20.59
CA ASN A 50 23.52 -12.71 19.89
C ASN A 50 23.03 -12.33 18.50
N ILE A 51 22.73 -11.04 18.30
CA ILE A 51 22.17 -10.52 17.05
C ILE A 51 22.99 -10.92 15.81
N ARG A 52 24.29 -11.24 15.96
CA ARG A 52 25.15 -11.76 14.87
C ARG A 52 25.01 -13.27 14.62
N LYS A 53 24.63 -14.05 15.64
CA LYS A 53 24.39 -15.50 15.56
C LYS A 53 22.95 -15.81 15.15
N ASP A 54 22.01 -14.96 15.54
CA ASP A 54 20.56 -15.15 15.39
C ASP A 54 20.00 -14.34 14.21
N LEU A 55 20.80 -14.06 13.18
CA LEU A 55 20.26 -13.54 11.92
C LEU A 55 19.37 -14.62 11.28
N PRO A 56 18.24 -14.22 10.65
CA PRO A 56 17.31 -15.16 10.06
C PRO A 56 17.99 -16.12 9.07
N GLU A 57 17.52 -17.37 9.05
CA GLU A 57 18.07 -18.46 8.23
C GLU A 57 18.01 -18.17 6.72
N ASP A 58 17.22 -17.15 6.32
CA ASP A 58 17.08 -16.62 4.97
C ASP A 58 18.39 -16.07 4.38
N ARG A 59 19.40 -15.77 5.21
CA ARG A 59 20.74 -15.34 4.76
C ARG A 59 21.77 -16.46 4.69
N GLN A 60 21.42 -17.71 4.96
CA GLN A 60 22.38 -18.81 4.83
C GLN A 60 22.61 -19.17 3.37
N CYS A 61 23.86 -19.46 3.02
CA CYS A 61 24.22 -19.92 1.69
C CYS A 61 23.38 -21.15 1.29
N THR A 62 22.83 -21.11 0.08
CA THR A 62 21.99 -22.18 -0.45
C THR A 62 22.79 -23.34 -1.05
N ALA A 63 24.12 -23.21 -1.16
CA ALA A 63 24.97 -24.25 -1.72
C ALA A 63 25.25 -25.36 -0.70
N THR A 64 25.50 -26.57 -1.22
CA THR A 64 25.92 -27.73 -0.42
C THR A 64 27.41 -27.65 -0.13
N SER A 65 27.80 -27.91 1.11
CA SER A 65 29.20 -28.01 1.52
C SER A 65 29.82 -29.34 1.10
N ASN A 66 31.15 -29.39 1.07
CA ASN A 66 31.93 -30.58 0.76
C ASN A 66 31.69 -31.76 1.73
N LYS A 67 31.04 -31.50 2.88
CA LYS A 67 30.66 -32.50 3.89
C LYS A 67 29.22 -33.02 3.68
N GLY A 68 28.59 -32.70 2.55
CA GLY A 68 27.27 -33.20 2.15
C GLY A 68 26.07 -32.43 2.71
N GLY A 69 26.26 -31.55 3.71
CA GLY A 69 25.19 -30.72 4.28
C GLY A 69 25.14 -29.29 3.72
N ARG A 70 24.04 -28.55 3.96
CA ARG A 70 23.90 -27.13 3.59
C ARG A 70 25.06 -26.30 4.15
N CYS A 71 25.59 -25.38 3.34
CA CYS A 71 26.65 -24.50 3.77
C CYS A 71 26.19 -23.61 4.93
N THR A 72 26.90 -23.68 6.05
CA THR A 72 26.62 -22.87 7.25
C THR A 72 27.13 -21.43 7.15
N GLN A 73 27.78 -21.07 6.05
CA GLN A 73 28.26 -19.71 5.82
C GLN A 73 27.13 -18.80 5.36
N TRP A 74 27.24 -17.53 5.73
CA TRP A 74 26.32 -16.49 5.28
C TRP A 74 26.49 -16.18 3.80
N ALA A 75 25.37 -16.04 3.11
CA ALA A 75 25.33 -15.48 1.78
C ALA A 75 25.79 -14.03 1.80
N LEU A 76 26.47 -13.60 0.73
CA LEU A 76 26.85 -12.19 0.60
C LEU A 76 25.60 -11.32 0.40
N LYS A 77 25.70 -10.05 0.76
CA LYS A 77 24.56 -9.10 0.68
C LYS A 77 23.98 -9.07 -0.74
N GLY A 78 22.67 -9.25 -0.86
CA GLY A 78 21.96 -9.30 -2.15
C GLY A 78 22.13 -10.61 -2.94
N GLN A 79 22.71 -11.64 -2.31
CA GLN A 79 23.02 -12.93 -2.93
C GLN A 79 22.44 -14.09 -2.14
N THR A 80 22.43 -15.27 -2.76
CA THR A 80 22.00 -16.55 -2.17
C THR A 80 23.17 -17.44 -1.78
N VAL A 81 24.40 -17.06 -2.15
CA VAL A 81 25.61 -17.86 -1.93
C VAL A 81 26.70 -17.08 -1.21
N CYS A 82 27.54 -17.79 -0.46
CA CYS A 82 28.66 -17.21 0.27
C CYS A 82 29.86 -16.95 -0.66
N LYS A 83 30.88 -16.28 -0.13
CA LYS A 83 32.12 -15.99 -0.87
C LYS A 83 32.85 -17.23 -1.42
N TYR A 84 32.69 -18.38 -0.76
CA TYR A 84 33.33 -19.65 -1.15
C TYR A 84 32.52 -20.44 -2.17
N HIS A 85 31.20 -20.25 -2.23
CA HIS A 85 30.31 -20.90 -3.19
C HIS A 85 29.90 -19.95 -4.32
N GLY A 86 30.87 -19.17 -4.83
CA GLY A 86 30.68 -18.35 -6.03
C GLY A 86 30.16 -16.94 -5.81
N GLY A 87 29.91 -16.50 -4.57
CA GLY A 87 29.41 -15.14 -4.32
C GLY A 87 30.37 -14.00 -4.68
N ASN A 88 31.65 -14.32 -4.85
CA ASN A 88 32.66 -13.37 -5.34
C ASN A 88 32.71 -13.23 -6.87
N ALA A 89 32.00 -14.10 -7.60
CA ALA A 89 32.03 -14.08 -9.06
C ALA A 89 31.45 -12.75 -9.60
N PRO A 90 32.03 -12.14 -10.65
CA PRO A 90 31.57 -10.85 -11.17
C PRO A 90 30.10 -10.82 -11.58
N GLN A 91 29.56 -11.94 -12.10
CA GLN A 91 28.16 -12.09 -12.45
C GLN A 91 27.24 -12.15 -11.20
N ALA A 92 27.70 -12.76 -10.12
CA ALA A 92 26.96 -12.86 -8.86
C ALA A 92 26.89 -11.49 -8.17
N LYS A 93 27.99 -10.73 -8.18
CA LYS A 93 28.02 -9.34 -7.68
C LYS A 93 27.11 -8.41 -8.48
N ARG A 94 27.19 -8.44 -9.82
CA ARG A 94 26.31 -7.66 -10.70
C ARG A 94 24.83 -7.99 -10.48
N ALA A 95 24.49 -9.27 -10.31
CA ALA A 95 23.12 -9.67 -9.99
C ALA A 95 22.70 -9.18 -8.58
N ALA A 96 23.60 -9.19 -7.61
CA ALA A 96 23.35 -8.68 -6.26
C ALA A 96 23.06 -7.17 -6.28
N GLU A 97 23.87 -6.41 -7.00
CA GLU A 97 23.72 -4.97 -7.17
C GLU A 97 22.37 -4.63 -7.79
N ARG A 98 21.96 -5.35 -8.85
CA ARG A 98 20.62 -5.20 -9.44
C ARG A 98 19.50 -5.45 -8.44
N ARG A 99 19.53 -6.58 -7.73
CA ARG A 99 18.50 -6.91 -6.73
C ARG A 99 18.43 -5.88 -5.60
N LEU A 100 19.58 -5.39 -5.14
CA LEU A 100 19.65 -4.36 -4.10
C LEU A 100 19.11 -3.02 -4.60
N ALA A 101 19.36 -2.66 -5.86
CA ALA A 101 18.79 -1.47 -6.49
C ALA A 101 17.27 -1.58 -6.65
N GLU A 102 16.77 -2.72 -7.15
CA GLU A 102 15.33 -3.02 -7.26
C GLU A 102 14.65 -2.94 -5.89
N ALA A 103 15.19 -3.62 -4.87
CA ALA A 103 14.66 -3.57 -3.51
C ALA A 103 14.70 -2.16 -2.90
N ALA A 104 15.70 -1.34 -3.25
CA ALA A 104 15.77 0.04 -2.80
C ALA A 104 14.69 0.92 -3.46
N VAL A 105 14.45 0.74 -4.76
CA VAL A 105 13.38 1.41 -5.51
C VAL A 105 12.02 0.97 -4.97
N GLU A 106 11.81 -0.32 -4.76
CA GLU A 106 10.57 -0.86 -4.21
C GLU A 106 10.31 -0.29 -2.80
N LYS A 107 11.32 -0.27 -1.93
CA LYS A 107 11.20 0.33 -0.59
C LYS A 107 10.96 1.84 -0.64
N ALA A 108 11.48 2.54 -1.64
CA ALA A 108 11.20 3.97 -1.85
C ALA A 108 9.77 4.19 -2.36
N ALA A 109 9.30 3.33 -3.26
CA ALA A 109 7.93 3.33 -3.76
C ALA A 109 6.93 3.05 -2.63
N HIS A 110 7.17 2.03 -1.81
CA HIS A 110 6.32 1.71 -0.66
C HIS A 110 6.27 2.86 0.36
N ARG A 111 7.42 3.51 0.64
CA ARG A 111 7.45 4.70 1.50
C ARG A 111 6.68 5.87 0.89
N THR A 112 6.74 6.02 -0.43
CA THR A 112 6.00 7.06 -1.15
C THR A 112 4.50 6.78 -1.14
N LEU A 113 4.08 5.54 -1.38
CA LEU A 113 2.68 5.11 -1.27
C LEU A 113 2.13 5.32 0.14
N ALA A 114 2.88 4.92 1.18
CA ALA A 114 2.51 5.14 2.57
C ALA A 114 2.38 6.63 2.93
N ARG A 115 3.23 7.49 2.35
CA ARG A 115 3.17 8.95 2.54
C ARG A 115 2.00 9.60 1.82
N ILE A 116 1.71 9.16 0.59
CA ILE A 116 0.61 9.69 -0.22
C ILE A 116 -0.74 9.30 0.39
N GLY A 117 -0.78 8.23 1.19
CA GLY A 117 -2.01 7.78 1.81
C GLY A 117 -3.05 7.43 0.75
N ALA A 118 -2.61 6.80 -0.34
CA ALA A 118 -3.45 6.48 -1.48
C ALA A 118 -4.66 5.68 -0.97
N LYS A 119 -5.84 6.30 -1.05
CA LYS A 119 -7.07 5.66 -0.60
C LYS A 119 -7.44 4.59 -1.61
N PRO A 120 -7.85 3.39 -1.15
CA PRO A 120 -8.48 2.41 -2.02
C PRO A 120 -9.63 3.06 -2.80
N VAL A 121 -9.79 2.66 -4.06
CA VAL A 121 -10.94 3.09 -4.86
C VAL A 121 -12.19 2.47 -4.23
N ASP A 122 -13.09 3.33 -3.72
CA ASP A 122 -14.27 2.90 -2.96
C ASP A 122 -15.31 2.23 -3.87
N ASN A 123 -15.70 2.92 -4.95
CA ASN A 123 -16.54 2.35 -6.01
C ASN A 123 -15.78 2.31 -7.34
N PRO A 124 -15.14 1.17 -7.68
CA PRO A 124 -14.33 1.06 -8.89
C PRO A 124 -15.15 1.15 -10.18
N LEU A 125 -16.44 0.80 -10.13
CA LEU A 125 -17.31 0.90 -11.31
C LEU A 125 -17.61 2.36 -11.64
N THR A 126 -17.92 3.17 -10.63
CA THR A 126 -18.12 4.62 -10.79
C THR A 126 -16.82 5.30 -11.21
N ALA A 127 -15.70 5.01 -10.55
CA ALA A 127 -14.41 5.60 -10.88
C ALA A 127 -13.97 5.28 -12.33
N LEU A 128 -14.26 4.07 -12.82
CA LEU A 128 -13.96 3.69 -14.20
C LEU A 128 -14.86 4.44 -15.21
N ALA A 129 -16.14 4.61 -14.89
CA ALA A 129 -17.06 5.38 -15.73
C ALA A 129 -16.68 6.87 -15.79
N GLU A 130 -16.30 7.46 -14.66
CA GLU A 130 -15.81 8.84 -14.56
C GLU A 130 -14.53 9.04 -15.39
N LEU A 131 -13.54 8.15 -15.22
CA LEU A 131 -12.30 8.18 -16.00
C LEU A 131 -12.56 8.06 -17.50
N ALA A 132 -13.50 7.22 -17.92
CA ALA A 132 -13.87 7.12 -19.32
C ALA A 132 -14.46 8.42 -19.85
N GLY A 133 -15.30 9.11 -19.05
CA GLY A 133 -15.82 10.44 -19.37
C GLY A 133 -14.72 11.48 -19.54
N GLU A 134 -13.75 11.52 -18.62
CA GLU A 134 -12.59 12.43 -18.72
C GLU A 134 -11.75 12.18 -19.98
N VAL A 135 -11.48 10.92 -20.29
CA VAL A 135 -10.71 10.55 -21.50
C VAL A 135 -11.48 10.90 -22.77
N LEU A 136 -12.80 10.73 -22.80
CA LEU A 136 -13.63 11.15 -23.93
C LEU A 136 -13.61 12.67 -24.11
N ALA A 137 -13.75 13.44 -23.03
CA ALA A 137 -13.66 14.90 -23.10
C ALA A 137 -12.29 15.36 -23.61
N PHE A 138 -11.21 14.75 -23.12
CA PHE A 138 -9.87 15.04 -23.59
C PHE A 138 -9.67 14.69 -25.09
N LYS A 139 -10.26 13.58 -25.53
CA LYS A 139 -10.28 13.17 -26.94
C LYS A 139 -10.98 14.23 -27.81
N GLU A 140 -12.13 14.76 -27.38
CA GLU A 140 -12.83 15.83 -28.11
C GLU A 140 -12.01 17.13 -28.20
N ILE A 141 -11.40 17.55 -27.09
CA ILE A 141 -10.52 18.74 -27.08
C ILE A 141 -9.36 18.57 -28.09
N LEU A 142 -8.75 17.38 -28.14
CA LEU A 142 -7.68 17.10 -29.10
C LEU A 142 -8.21 16.99 -30.54
N ALA A 143 -9.44 16.51 -30.75
CA ALA A 143 -10.07 16.49 -32.06
C ALA A 143 -10.22 17.92 -32.61
N GLU A 144 -10.68 18.86 -31.78
CA GLU A 144 -10.76 20.28 -32.15
C GLU A 144 -9.39 20.83 -32.57
N ARG A 145 -8.33 20.55 -31.79
CA ARG A 145 -6.96 20.98 -32.13
C ARG A 145 -6.45 20.37 -33.42
N VAL A 146 -6.76 19.11 -33.70
CA VAL A 146 -6.38 18.47 -34.97
C VAL A 146 -7.14 19.08 -36.14
N ASN A 147 -8.41 19.45 -35.96
CA ASN A 147 -9.21 20.11 -37.00
C ASN A 147 -8.72 21.53 -37.35
N GLU A 148 -8.06 22.20 -36.40
CA GLU A 148 -7.42 23.52 -36.62
C GLU A 148 -6.10 23.42 -37.43
N LEU A 149 -5.58 22.22 -37.69
CA LEU A 149 -4.30 22.05 -38.39
C LEU A 149 -4.44 22.25 -39.90
N GLU A 150 -3.61 23.13 -40.46
CA GLU A 150 -3.48 23.30 -41.91
C GLU A 150 -2.60 22.21 -42.55
N GLU A 151 -1.61 21.70 -41.82
CA GLU A 151 -0.66 20.68 -42.29
C GLU A 151 -0.40 19.62 -41.21
N ILE A 152 -0.35 18.35 -41.63
CA ILE A 152 -0.14 17.19 -40.73
C ILE A 152 1.31 17.09 -40.23
N ARG A 153 2.27 17.57 -41.03
CA ARG A 153 3.70 17.52 -40.76
C ARG A 153 4.28 18.92 -40.74
N TYR A 154 5.43 19.08 -40.12
CA TYR A 154 6.21 20.31 -40.17
C TYR A 154 7.70 19.99 -40.32
N GLN A 155 8.47 20.88 -40.95
CA GLN A 155 9.92 20.77 -40.99
C GLN A 155 10.53 21.39 -39.72
N GLY A 156 11.28 20.58 -38.97
CA GLY A 156 12.09 21.01 -37.84
C GLY A 156 13.59 20.83 -38.09
N ALA A 157 14.42 21.24 -37.13
CA ALA A 157 15.88 21.10 -37.21
C ALA A 157 16.37 19.65 -37.37
N ALA A 158 15.54 18.67 -37.01
CA ALA A 158 15.82 17.24 -37.13
C ALA A 158 15.06 16.57 -38.30
N GLY A 159 14.55 17.35 -39.26
CA GLY A 159 13.80 16.86 -40.43
C GLY A 159 12.29 17.04 -40.31
N GLU A 160 11.55 16.40 -41.21
CA GLU A 160 10.08 16.42 -41.24
C GLU A 160 9.50 15.59 -40.08
N GLN A 161 8.58 16.16 -39.31
CA GLN A 161 7.96 15.52 -38.14
C GLN A 161 6.43 15.65 -38.17
N ILE A 162 5.74 14.67 -37.58
CA ILE A 162 4.28 14.72 -37.37
C ILE A 162 3.98 15.68 -36.21
N ARG A 163 2.91 16.46 -36.34
CA ARG A 163 2.44 17.35 -35.28
C ARG A 163 2.00 16.58 -34.03
N ALA A 164 2.37 17.08 -32.87
CA ALA A 164 2.16 16.39 -31.60
C ALA A 164 0.67 16.19 -31.28
N GLU A 165 -0.18 17.11 -31.71
CA GLU A 165 -1.63 17.09 -31.58
C GLU A 165 -2.21 15.80 -32.19
N ILE A 166 -1.72 15.39 -33.37
CA ILE A 166 -2.16 14.17 -34.06
C ILE A 166 -1.78 12.94 -33.27
N VAL A 167 -0.55 12.90 -32.72
CA VAL A 167 -0.07 11.78 -31.91
C VAL A 167 -0.82 11.68 -30.59
N LEU A 168 -1.12 12.82 -29.96
CA LEU A 168 -1.88 12.86 -28.72
C LEU A 168 -3.34 12.46 -28.95
N TYR A 169 -3.94 12.92 -30.06
CA TYR A 169 -5.31 12.56 -30.44
C TYR A 169 -5.45 11.06 -30.70
N GLU A 170 -4.53 10.47 -31.47
CA GLU A 170 -4.51 9.02 -31.71
C GLU A 170 -4.42 8.22 -30.41
N ARG A 171 -3.53 8.62 -29.50
CA ARG A 171 -3.42 7.99 -28.17
C ARG A 171 -4.66 8.17 -27.31
N ALA A 172 -5.35 9.31 -27.41
CA ALA A 172 -6.61 9.54 -26.70
C ALA A 172 -7.72 8.65 -27.26
N MET A 173 -7.79 8.48 -28.59
CA MET A 173 -8.72 7.56 -29.24
C MET A 173 -8.49 6.10 -28.81
N ASP A 174 -7.24 5.64 -28.81
CA ASP A 174 -6.90 4.27 -28.39
C ASP A 174 -7.29 4.02 -26.92
N ARG A 175 -6.95 4.95 -26.02
CA ARG A 175 -7.34 4.85 -24.60
C ARG A 175 -8.85 4.86 -24.41
N ALA A 176 -9.58 5.72 -25.13
CA ALA A 176 -11.03 5.76 -25.08
C ALA A 176 -11.62 4.43 -25.54
N GLY A 177 -11.14 3.88 -26.67
CA GLY A 177 -11.57 2.58 -27.18
C GLY A 177 -11.35 1.45 -26.16
N ASN A 178 -10.18 1.40 -25.54
CA ASN A 178 -9.84 0.39 -24.52
C ASN A 178 -10.71 0.50 -23.26
N LEU A 179 -10.98 1.72 -22.78
CA LEU A 179 -11.84 1.96 -21.62
C LEU A 179 -13.30 1.59 -21.91
N LEU A 180 -13.82 2.01 -23.06
CA LEU A 180 -15.19 1.68 -23.49
C LEU A 180 -15.38 0.17 -23.68
N ALA A 181 -14.41 -0.51 -24.28
CA ALA A 181 -14.43 -1.96 -24.41
C ALA A 181 -14.42 -2.66 -23.03
N THR A 182 -13.66 -2.11 -22.07
CA THR A 182 -13.62 -2.63 -20.70
C THR A 182 -14.96 -2.41 -19.98
N ILE A 183 -15.56 -1.23 -20.12
CA ILE A 183 -16.90 -0.90 -19.60
C ILE A 183 -17.94 -1.88 -20.15
N ALA A 184 -17.96 -2.06 -21.47
CA ALA A 184 -18.89 -2.98 -22.12
C ALA A 184 -18.69 -4.43 -21.65
N LYS A 185 -17.43 -4.90 -21.57
CA LYS A 185 -17.12 -6.26 -21.09
C LYS A 185 -17.53 -6.50 -19.65
N LEU A 186 -17.46 -5.47 -18.81
CA LEU A 186 -17.83 -5.55 -17.40
C LEU A 186 -19.33 -5.35 -17.16
N ASN A 187 -20.13 -5.06 -18.20
CA ASN A 187 -21.57 -4.75 -18.08
C ASN A 187 -21.79 -3.69 -16.99
N ILE A 188 -21.02 -2.61 -17.03
CA ILE A 188 -20.99 -1.61 -15.96
C ILE A 188 -22.32 -0.88 -15.88
N ASP A 189 -22.95 -0.60 -17.03
CA ASP A 189 -24.25 0.07 -17.09
C ASP A 189 -25.31 -0.72 -16.32
N GLU A 190 -25.44 -2.03 -16.58
CA GLU A 190 -26.40 -2.88 -15.87
C GLU A 190 -26.05 -2.99 -14.38
N ARG A 191 -24.76 -3.10 -14.05
CA ARG A 191 -24.33 -3.23 -12.64
C ARG A 191 -24.56 -1.96 -11.84
N LEU A 192 -24.26 -0.79 -12.40
CA LEU A 192 -24.50 0.49 -11.74
C LEU A 192 -26.00 0.74 -11.58
N ALA A 193 -26.81 0.43 -12.59
CA ALA A 193 -28.27 0.49 -12.50
C ALA A 193 -28.79 -0.42 -11.37
N ALA A 194 -28.38 -1.69 -11.35
CA ALA A 194 -28.78 -2.64 -10.30
C ALA A 194 -28.29 -2.27 -8.89
N ILE A 195 -27.17 -1.55 -8.76
CA ILE A 195 -26.73 -1.00 -7.47
C ILE A 195 -27.65 0.15 -7.06
N SER A 196 -27.92 1.08 -7.99
CA SER A 196 -28.80 2.22 -7.74
C SER A 196 -30.22 1.78 -7.36
N GLU A 197 -30.76 0.76 -8.01
CA GLU A 197 -32.08 0.19 -7.70
C GLU A 197 -32.10 -0.41 -6.29
N ARG A 198 -31.11 -1.27 -5.96
CA ARG A 198 -31.01 -1.86 -4.60
C ARG A 198 -30.84 -0.81 -3.51
N GLN A 199 -30.13 0.28 -3.80
CA GLN A 199 -29.99 1.40 -2.87
C GLN A 199 -31.34 2.14 -2.70
N ALA A 200 -32.09 2.36 -3.78
CA ALA A 200 -33.42 2.95 -3.70
C ALA A 200 -34.38 2.07 -2.87
N ASP A 201 -34.37 0.75 -3.09
CA ASP A 201 -35.17 -0.20 -2.32
C ASP A 201 -34.80 -0.18 -0.82
N ALA A 202 -33.49 -0.14 -0.50
CA ALA A 202 -33.02 -0.06 0.87
C ALA A 202 -33.47 1.24 1.57
N VAL A 203 -33.44 2.37 0.86
CA VAL A 203 -33.93 3.66 1.39
C VAL A 203 -35.43 3.62 1.61
N ILE A 204 -36.21 3.07 0.68
CA ILE A 204 -37.66 2.92 0.81
C ILE A 204 -37.98 2.04 2.03
N ALA A 205 -37.34 0.88 2.15
CA ALA A 205 -37.53 -0.04 3.27
C ALA A 205 -37.17 0.62 4.61
N ALA A 206 -36.11 1.42 4.66
CA ALA A 206 -35.72 2.16 5.87
C ALA A 206 -36.77 3.22 6.26
N ILE A 207 -37.32 3.95 5.29
CA ILE A 207 -38.41 4.93 5.53
C ILE A 207 -39.67 4.21 6.03
N GLU A 208 -40.02 3.07 5.45
CA GLU A 208 -41.17 2.27 5.88
C GLU A 208 -41.02 1.76 7.30
N ALA A 209 -39.85 1.22 7.65
CA ALA A 209 -39.54 0.80 9.01
C ALA A 209 -39.63 1.96 10.00
N ALA A 210 -39.13 3.15 9.64
CA ALA A 210 -39.18 4.34 10.47
C ALA A 210 -40.62 4.85 10.71
N LEU A 211 -41.44 4.92 9.65
CA LEU A 211 -42.85 5.32 9.74
C LEU A 211 -43.65 4.33 10.58
N SER A 212 -43.44 3.03 10.38
CA SER A 212 -44.09 1.98 11.16
C SER A 212 -43.70 2.06 12.64
N HIS A 213 -42.42 2.28 12.95
CA HIS A 213 -41.95 2.48 14.32
C HIS A 213 -42.57 3.71 14.98
N ALA A 214 -42.74 4.81 14.22
CA ALA A 214 -43.41 6.02 14.69
C ALA A 214 -44.94 5.89 14.81
N GLY A 215 -45.52 4.73 14.48
CA GLY A 215 -46.95 4.50 14.51
C GLY A 215 -47.72 5.20 13.36
N VAL A 216 -47.01 5.75 12.38
CA VAL A 216 -47.63 6.41 11.22
C VAL A 216 -48.07 5.33 10.23
N THR A 217 -49.38 5.19 10.04
CA THR A 217 -49.98 4.14 9.19
C THR A 217 -51.06 4.70 8.26
N GLY A 218 -51.54 3.88 7.31
CA GLY A 218 -52.61 4.25 6.39
C GLY A 218 -52.29 5.47 5.52
N GLN A 219 -53.25 6.38 5.38
CA GLN A 219 -53.12 7.55 4.49
C GLN A 219 -51.98 8.49 4.90
N GLN A 220 -51.76 8.68 6.21
CA GLN A 220 -50.69 9.56 6.71
C GLN A 220 -49.29 9.03 6.32
N ALA A 221 -49.11 7.70 6.30
CA ALA A 221 -47.87 7.10 5.83
C ALA A 221 -47.68 7.29 4.31
N ALA A 222 -48.76 7.19 3.53
CA ALA A 222 -48.71 7.43 2.09
C ALA A 222 -48.32 8.88 1.76
N ASP A 223 -48.92 9.86 2.45
CA ASP A 223 -48.62 11.27 2.27
C ASP A 223 -47.17 11.59 2.69
N ALA A 224 -46.70 11.02 3.81
CA ALA A 224 -45.32 11.17 4.27
C ALA A 224 -44.31 10.60 3.25
N LYS A 225 -44.59 9.43 2.66
CA LYS A 225 -43.75 8.84 1.59
C LYS A 225 -43.70 9.71 0.34
N GLN A 226 -44.83 10.30 -0.07
CA GLN A 226 -44.86 11.21 -1.22
C GLN A 226 -44.00 12.46 -1.00
N VAL A 227 -44.08 13.04 0.21
CA VAL A 227 -43.25 14.18 0.59
C VAL A 227 -41.77 13.79 0.60
N ALA A 228 -41.42 12.64 1.20
CA ALA A 228 -40.05 12.13 1.22
C ALA A 228 -39.50 11.92 -0.19
N ALA A 229 -40.27 11.29 -1.09
CA ALA A 229 -39.89 11.11 -2.49
C ALA A 229 -39.65 12.44 -3.21
N LYS A 230 -40.50 13.45 -2.99
CA LYS A 230 -40.32 14.79 -3.56
C LYS A 230 -39.04 15.46 -3.06
N ARG A 231 -38.70 15.28 -1.78
CA ARG A 231 -37.47 15.83 -1.18
C ARG A 231 -36.22 15.11 -1.67
N LEU A 232 -36.24 13.78 -1.77
CA LEU A 232 -35.11 12.99 -2.29
C LEU A 232 -34.76 13.38 -3.73
N ARG A 233 -35.77 13.66 -4.58
CA ARG A 233 -35.53 14.18 -5.94
C ARG A 233 -34.85 15.54 -5.99
N ALA A 234 -34.97 16.35 -4.95
CA ALA A 234 -34.37 17.68 -4.87
C ALA A 234 -32.94 17.68 -4.31
N VAL A 235 -32.46 16.54 -3.79
CA VAL A 235 -31.12 16.37 -3.20
C VAL A 235 -30.16 15.66 -4.18
N ARG A 236 -30.67 15.22 -5.34
CA ARG A 236 -29.87 14.62 -6.41
C ARG A 236 -29.19 15.69 -7.26
#